data_AF-A0A958X6E6-F1
#
_entry.id   AF-A0A958X6E6-F1
#
_cell.length_a   1.000
_cell.length_b   1.000
_cell.length_c   1.000
_cell.angle_alpha   90.00
_cell.angle_beta   90.00
_cell.angle_gamma   90.00
#
_symmetry.space_group_name_H-M   'P 1'
#
loop_
_entity.id
_entity.type
_entity.pdbx_description
1 polymer ?
#
loop_
_entity_poly.entity_id
_entity_poly.type
_entity_poly.pdbx_seq_one_letter_code
_entity_poly.pdbx_strand_id
1 'polypeptide(L)' 'METVKGLTNLQLELLKIFSIPLKEDQLMEIKALLSRYFAEKASEEMDKLWDENNWSDETMREWAQEHMRTKSNQ' A
#
# COMPACT_ATOMS: atom_id res chain seq x y z
N MET A 1 3.32 -24.62 5.48
CA MET A 1 3.23 -23.18 5.82
C MET A 1 2.92 -23.09 7.29
N GLU A 2 3.87 -22.62 8.10
CA GLU A 2 3.66 -22.48 9.54
C GLU A 2 2.64 -21.37 9.79
N THR A 3 1.59 -21.70 10.53
CA THR A 3 0.63 -20.71 11.03
C THR A 3 1.34 -19.93 12.13
N VAL A 4 1.52 -18.63 11.93
CA VAL A 4 2.10 -17.76 12.97
C VAL A 4 1.18 -17.84 14.18
N LYS A 5 1.61 -18.59 15.21
CA LYS A 5 0.88 -18.78 16.45
C LYS A 5 1.19 -17.61 17.38
N GLY A 6 0.64 -16.44 17.06
CA GLY A 6 0.85 -15.22 17.84
C GLY A 6 0.57 -13.95 17.04
N LEU A 7 0.32 -12.85 17.73
CA LEU A 7 0.22 -11.54 17.10
C LEU A 7 1.60 -11.09 16.62
N THR A 8 1.65 -10.43 15.46
CA THR A 8 2.87 -9.79 14.97
C THR A 8 3.27 -8.65 15.91
N ASN A 9 4.55 -8.24 15.85
CA ASN A 9 5.03 -7.07 16.58
C ASN A 9 4.18 -5.82 16.29
N LEU A 10 3.82 -5.57 15.03
CA LEU A 10 2.94 -4.45 14.66
C LEU A 10 1.56 -4.58 15.30
N GLN A 11 0.96 -5.77 15.28
CA GLN A 11 -0.33 -6.00 15.90
C GLN A 11 -0.30 -5.75 17.42
N LEU A 12 0.78 -6.18 18.10
CA LEU A 12 0.96 -5.92 19.54
C LEU A 12 1.11 -4.42 19.85
N GLU A 13 1.85 -3.66 19.03
CA GLU A 13 1.98 -2.21 19.22
C GLU A 13 0.67 -1.46 18.94
N LEU A 14 -0.08 -1.85 17.91
CA LEU A 14 -1.41 -1.26 17.64
C LEU A 14 -2.39 -1.50 18.79
N LEU A 15 -2.35 -2.67 19.44
CA LEU A 15 -3.18 -2.94 20.62
C LEU A 15 -2.85 -1.99 21.79
N LYS A 16 -1.57 -1.66 21.99
CA LYS A 16 -1.19 -0.66 23.00
C LYS A 16 -1.75 0.72 22.66
N ILE A 17 -1.71 1.10 21.37
CA ILE A 17 -2.27 2.39 20.91
C ILE A 17 -3.80 2.42 21.11
N PHE A 18 -4.52 1.32 20.83
CA PHE A 18 -5.96 1.25 21.05
C PHE A 18 -6.39 1.38 22.51
N SER A 19 -5.49 1.10 23.47
CA SER A 19 -5.76 1.32 24.88
C SER A 19 -5.83 2.82 25.26
N ILE A 20 -5.33 3.70 24.38
CA ILE A 20 -5.33 5.15 24.57
C ILE A 20 -6.66 5.71 24.03
N PRO A 21 -7.48 6.38 24.86
CA PRO A 21 -8.68 7.04 24.37
C PRO A 21 -8.28 8.26 23.53
N LEU A 22 -8.38 8.13 22.22
CA LEU A 22 -8.13 9.21 21.27
C LEU A 22 -9.43 9.92 20.91
N LYS A 23 -9.33 11.23 20.70
CA LYS A 23 -10.38 11.99 20.02
C LYS A 23 -10.38 11.65 18.52
N GLU A 24 -11.50 11.85 17.85
CA GLU A 24 -11.68 11.47 16.43
C GLU A 24 -10.66 12.15 15.51
N ASP A 25 -10.31 13.41 15.79
CA ASP A 25 -9.27 14.17 15.07
C ASP A 25 -7.90 13.48 15.15
N GLN A 26 -7.48 13.06 16.34
CA GLN A 26 -6.22 12.36 16.55
C GLN A 26 -6.22 10.97 15.87
N LEU A 27 -7.36 10.26 15.89
CA LEU A 27 -7.49 9.00 15.16
C LEU A 27 -7.33 9.20 13.65
N MET A 28 -7.91 10.28 13.11
CA MET A 28 -7.77 10.64 11.70
C MET A 28 -6.34 11.03 11.33
N GLU A 29 -5.62 11.74 12.21
CA GLU A 29 -4.21 12.06 12.02
C GLU A 29 -3.33 10.79 11.95
N ILE A 30 -3.57 9.81 12.82
CA ILE A 30 -2.84 8.53 12.80
C ILE A 30 -3.13 7.76 11.52
N LYS A 31 -4.39 7.69 11.10
CA LYS A 31 -4.76 7.06 9.81
C LYS A 31 -4.04 7.74 8.65
N ALA A 32 -4.04 9.07 8.61
CA ALA A 32 -3.35 9.84 7.57
C ALA A 32 -1.82 9.62 7.59
N LEU A 33 -1.21 9.48 8.77
CA LEU A 33 0.21 9.16 8.91
C LEU A 33 0.52 7.77 8.33
N LEU A 34 -0.27 6.75 8.67
CA LEU A 34 -0.10 5.41 8.13
C LEU A 34 -0.33 5.36 6.62
N SER A 35 -1.38 6.02 6.12
CA SER A 35 -1.65 6.10 4.68
C SER A 35 -0.51 6.75 3.91
N ARG A 36 0.07 7.85 4.43
CA ARG A 36 1.24 8.48 3.81
C ARG A 36 2.44 7.56 3.78
N TYR A 37 2.77 6.92 4.91
CA TYR A 37 3.89 6.00 4.98
C TYR A 37 3.79 4.86 3.95
N PHE A 38 2.61 4.24 3.83
CA PHE A 38 2.42 3.16 2.84
C PHE A 38 2.38 3.67 1.39
N ALA A 39 1.84 4.86 1.14
CA ALA A 39 1.87 5.47 -0.19
C ALA A 39 3.30 5.82 -0.62
N GLU A 40 4.11 6.36 0.29
CA GLU A 40 5.54 6.62 0.05
C GLU A 40 6.29 5.31 -0.24
N LYS A 41 6.10 4.26 0.56
CA LYS A 41 6.72 2.95 0.31
C LYS A 41 6.28 2.33 -1.01
N ALA A 42 5.00 2.42 -1.36
CA ALA A 42 4.51 1.94 -2.64
C ALA A 42 5.12 2.71 -3.83
N SER A 43 5.28 4.03 -3.68
CA SER A 43 5.91 4.87 -4.70
C SER A 43 7.39 4.53 -4.86
N GLU A 44 8.14 4.40 -3.75
CA GLU A 44 9.55 4.00 -3.76
C GLU A 44 9.76 2.64 -4.44
N GLU A 45 8.89 1.66 -4.17
CA GLU A 45 8.98 0.35 -4.82
C GLU A 45 8.59 0.42 -6.31
N MET A 46 7.64 1.27 -6.69
CA MET A 46 7.30 1.49 -8.10
C MET A 46 8.47 2.13 -8.86
N ASP A 47 9.15 3.11 -8.26
CA ASP A 47 10.33 3.75 -8.85
C ASP A 47 11.45 2.72 -9.07
N LYS A 48 11.70 1.82 -8.10
CA LYS A 48 12.67 0.73 -8.27
C LYS A 48 12.28 -0.20 -9.42
N LEU A 49 11.02 -0.63 -9.47
CA LEU A 49 10.54 -1.50 -10.55
C LEU A 49 10.64 -0.81 -11.91
N TRP A 50 10.39 0.50 -11.96
CA TRP A 50 10.52 1.30 -13.16
C TRP A 50 11.94 1.27 -13.73
N ASP A 51 12.93 1.49 -12.87
CA ASP A 51 14.34 1.44 -13.24
C ASP A 51 14.78 0.01 -13.61
N GLU A 52 14.44 -0.99 -12.79
CA GLU A 52 14.84 -2.39 -12.99
C GLU A 52 14.31 -2.97 -14.31
N ASN A 53 13.09 -2.59 -14.70
CA ASN A 53 12.47 -3.05 -15.93
C ASN A 53 12.78 -2.14 -17.14
N ASN A 54 13.61 -1.11 -16.97
CA ASN A 54 13.91 -0.10 -17.99
C ASN A 54 12.64 0.50 -18.63
N TRP A 55 11.61 0.74 -17.81
CA TRP A 55 10.38 1.35 -18.29
C TRP A 55 10.63 2.79 -18.71
N SER A 56 9.83 3.25 -19.66
CA SER A 56 9.93 4.58 -20.22
C SER A 56 8.58 5.16 -20.55
N ASP A 57 8.55 6.40 -21.01
CA ASP A 57 7.34 7.02 -21.55
C ASP A 57 6.68 6.17 -22.65
N GLU A 58 7.45 5.36 -23.38
CA GLU A 58 6.89 4.43 -24.37
C GLU A 58 6.10 3.31 -23.70
N THR A 59 6.64 2.71 -22.64
CA THR A 59 5.93 1.69 -21.84
C THR A 59 4.61 2.24 -21.31
N MET A 60 4.58 3.49 -20.86
CA MET A 60 3.34 4.15 -20.43
C MET A 60 2.36 4.37 -21.58
N ARG A 61 2.84 4.73 -22.78
CA ARG A 61 1.99 4.85 -23.97
C ARG A 61 1.38 3.50 -24.37
N GLU A 62 2.18 2.43 -24.30
CA GLU A 62 1.72 1.07 -24.55
C GLU A 62 0.61 0.68 -23.57
N TRP A 63 0.85 0.79 -22.26
CA TRP A 63 -0.15 0.48 -21.23
C TRP A 63 -1.43 1.31 -21.33
N ALA A 64 -1.33 2.60 -21.70
CA ALA A 64 -2.49 3.45 -21.90
C ALA A 64 -3.36 3.01 -23.09
N GLN A 65 -2.77 2.34 -24.07
CA GLN A 65 -3.46 1.79 -25.25
C GLN A 65 -3.93 0.34 -25.03
N GLU A 66 -3.43 -0.33 -23.99
CA GLU A 66 -3.88 -1.69 -23.66
C GLU A 66 -5.33 -1.70 -23.15
N HIS A 67 -6.14 -2.58 -23.72
CA HIS A 67 -7.47 -2.89 -23.22
C HIS A 67 -7.41 -4.01 -22.18
N MET A 68 -6.81 -3.73 -21.02
CA MET A 68 -6.68 -4.67 -19.89
C MET A 68 -8.00 -4.91 -19.12
N ARG A 69 -9.12 -4.40 -19.62
CA ARG A 69 -10.44 -4.68 -19.04
C ARG A 69 -10.82 -6.11 -19.40
N THR A 70 -11.31 -6.86 -18.42
CA THR A 70 -11.89 -8.18 -18.62
C THR A 70 -12.93 -8.11 -19.74
N LYS A 71 -12.80 -8.94 -20.79
CA LYS A 71 -13.88 -9.07 -21.78
C LYS A 71 -15.12 -9.56 -21.04
N SER A 72 -16.16 -8.72 -21.00
CA SER A 72 -17.47 -9.15 -20.54
C SER A 72 -17.97 -10.18 -21.54
N ASN A 73 -17.95 -11.47 -21.18
CA ASN A 73 -18.67 -12.48 -21.94
C ASN A 73 -20.16 -12.10 -21.88
N GLN A 74 -20.72 -11.77 -23.05
CA GLN A 74 -22.17 -11.69 -23.27
C GLN A 74 -22.76 -13.10 -23.32
#